data_AF-A0A7R7TCE6-F1
#
_entry.id   AF-A0A7R7TCE6-F1
#
_cell.length_a   1.000
_cell.length_b   1.000
_cell.length_c   1.000
_cell.angle_alpha   90.00
_cell.angle_beta   90.00
_cell.angle_gamma   90.00
#
_symmetry.space_group_name_H-M   'P 1'
#
loop_
_entity.id
_entity.type
_entity.pdbx_description
1 polymer ?
#
loop_
_entity_poly.entity_id
_entity_poly.type
_entity_poly.pdbx_seq_one_letter_code
_entity_poly.pdbx_strand_id
1 'polypeptide(L)'
;MRPAPRVLGLLVAALLLGALPVPPGPPSSPSLRGLLPYPPAKREALVARHLANKASLHLLFGEKAARAYDRLLRLELANQQSGKRSAFATAEEALEAAHRFLLAIGQAVRKAPVNLEGLPMAPRHVLPHAREIRAAAHALGLPPGVLAAIVDNEQHGGDKALGLSRGVREVADGVALTLGEAPFSRTLGLAQMSWEDALKQEARLRRFGAWDPLRPFPHTEAEARRALLDPYLNLLFTASRLRGYFNALLSLPPEDTRPLEDPWLYYLGPAWHNYPLRAQNLETWDDSFNGFFKGLLYQAVLEGYWTLQGRRLLPLKPLGPGSLEAPSPPVPHLFP
;
A
#
# COMPACT_ATOMS: atom_id res chain seq x y z
N MET A 1 7.36 59.70 35.39
CA MET A 1 7.97 59.63 34.05
C MET A 1 6.99 58.95 33.11
N ARG A 2 6.54 59.60 32.04
CA ARG A 2 5.59 59.00 31.08
C ARG A 2 6.34 57.98 30.20
N PRO A 3 5.84 56.75 30.03
CA PRO A 3 6.50 55.78 29.17
C PRO A 3 6.50 56.31 27.72
N ALA A 4 7.63 56.14 27.03
CA ALA A 4 7.77 56.58 25.65
C ALA A 4 6.71 55.92 24.76
N PRO A 5 6.16 56.62 23.75
CA PRO A 5 5.05 56.14 22.92
C PRO A 5 5.32 54.80 22.22
N ARG A 6 6.60 54.46 22.00
CA ARG A 6 7.03 53.16 21.46
C ARG A 6 6.81 51.98 22.43
N VAL A 7 6.97 52.21 23.74
CA VAL A 7 6.75 51.19 24.78
C VAL A 7 5.26 50.90 24.93
N LEU A 8 4.42 51.95 24.83
CA LEU A 8 2.97 51.80 24.84
C LEU A 8 2.47 51.06 23.59
N GLY A 9 3.04 51.35 22.41
CA GLY A 9 2.72 50.65 21.16
C GLY A 9 3.07 49.16 21.19
N LEU A 10 4.22 48.80 21.78
CA LEU A 10 4.62 47.39 21.95
C LEU A 10 3.74 46.65 22.96
N LEU A 11 3.33 47.29 24.05
CA LEU A 11 2.41 46.70 25.03
C LEU A 11 1.01 46.49 24.46
N VAL A 12 0.50 47.43 23.66
CA VAL A 12 -0.80 47.29 22.97
C VAL A 12 -0.73 46.20 21.90
N ALA A 13 0.37 46.10 21.15
CA ALA A 13 0.55 45.02 20.17
C ALA A 13 0.65 43.64 20.85
N ALA A 14 1.34 43.54 22.00
CA ALA A 14 1.42 42.31 22.78
C ALA A 14 0.07 41.90 23.38
N LEU A 15 -0.74 42.86 23.85
CA LEU A 15 -2.11 42.63 24.33
C LEU A 15 -3.05 42.18 23.20
N LEU A 16 -2.92 42.77 22.01
CA LEU A 16 -3.72 42.39 20.84
C LEU A 16 -3.33 41.01 20.28
N LEU A 17 -2.05 40.64 20.34
CA LEU A 17 -1.56 39.30 19.94
C LEU A 17 -1.92 38.22 20.97
N GLY A 18 -1.91 38.55 22.26
CA GLY A 18 -2.34 37.64 23.34
C GLY A 18 -3.86 37.43 23.43
N ALA A 19 -4.65 38.31 22.80
CA ALA A 19 -6.11 38.22 22.73
C ALA A 19 -6.62 37.53 21.45
N LEU A 20 -5.74 37.05 20.57
CA LEU A 20 -6.16 36.24 19.43
C LEU A 20 -6.71 34.91 19.95
N PRO A 21 -7.94 34.51 19.56
CA PRO A 21 -8.46 33.20 19.92
C PRO A 21 -7.47 32.15 19.43
N VAL A 22 -7.03 31.28 20.34
CA VAL A 22 -6.25 30.10 19.97
C VAL A 22 -7.06 29.39 18.89
N PRO A 23 -6.51 29.19 17.67
CA PRO A 23 -7.23 28.49 16.62
C PRO A 23 -7.69 27.15 17.21
N PRO A 24 -8.97 26.77 17.04
CA PRO A 24 -9.45 25.51 17.58
C PRO A 24 -8.48 24.42 17.13
N GLY A 25 -7.96 23.68 18.10
CA GLY A 25 -7.09 22.55 17.82
C GLY A 25 -7.77 21.62 16.82
N PRO A 26 -7.01 20.84 16.04
CA PRO A 26 -7.60 19.88 15.11
C PRO A 26 -8.63 19.04 15.87
N PRO A 27 -9.83 18.79 15.29
CA PRO A 27 -10.89 18.05 15.96
C PRO A 27 -10.32 16.72 16.46
N SER A 28 -10.68 16.36 17.70
CA SER A 28 -10.26 15.09 18.27
C SER A 28 -10.70 13.95 17.34
N SER A 29 -9.78 13.03 17.04
CA SER A 29 -10.12 11.88 16.22
C SER A 29 -11.31 11.14 16.85
N PRO A 30 -12.36 10.83 16.08
CA PRO A 30 -13.58 10.28 16.63
C PRO A 30 -13.27 9.00 17.40
N SER A 31 -13.86 8.86 18.59
CA SER A 31 -13.69 7.64 19.38
C SER A 31 -14.24 6.44 18.61
N LEU A 32 -13.60 5.28 18.72
CA LEU A 32 -14.06 4.06 18.04
C LEU A 32 -15.52 3.73 18.41
N ARG A 33 -15.90 3.93 19.67
CA ARG A 33 -17.29 3.74 20.13
C ARG A 33 -18.29 4.66 19.44
N GLY A 34 -17.88 5.89 19.10
CA GLY A 34 -18.71 6.86 18.37
C GLY A 34 -18.88 6.53 16.89
N LEU A 35 -17.98 5.73 16.33
CA LEU A 35 -18.02 5.27 14.92
C LEU A 35 -18.81 3.97 14.73
N LEU A 36 -19.24 3.32 15.82
CA LEU A 36 -19.90 2.02 15.79
C LEU A 36 -21.39 2.17 16.10
N PRO A 37 -22.28 2.17 15.09
CA PRO A 37 -23.72 2.42 15.25
C PRO A 37 -24.47 1.17 15.74
N TYR A 38 -23.91 0.45 16.71
CA TYR A 38 -24.47 -0.80 17.23
C TYR A 38 -24.91 -0.68 18.69
N PRO A 39 -25.86 -1.53 19.14
CA PRO A 39 -26.21 -1.63 20.56
C PRO A 39 -24.98 -1.94 21.43
N PRO A 40 -25.00 -1.55 22.73
CA PRO A 40 -23.82 -1.63 23.61
C PRO A 40 -23.10 -2.97 23.59
N ALA A 41 -23.81 -4.09 23.72
CA ALA A 41 -23.19 -5.42 23.75
C ALA A 41 -22.37 -5.72 22.47
N LYS A 42 -22.97 -5.49 21.29
CA LYS A 42 -22.32 -5.70 20.00
C LYS A 42 -21.18 -4.71 19.78
N ARG A 43 -21.37 -3.45 20.15
CA ARG A 43 -20.34 -2.41 20.07
C ARG A 43 -19.11 -2.76 20.89
N GLU A 44 -19.27 -3.18 22.14
CA GLU A 44 -18.13 -3.53 23.00
C GLU A 44 -17.39 -4.78 22.50
N ALA A 45 -18.09 -5.76 21.93
CA ALA A 45 -17.45 -6.91 21.29
C ALA A 45 -16.56 -6.50 20.10
N LEU A 46 -17.02 -5.56 19.27
CA LEU A 46 -16.24 -5.03 18.15
C LEU A 46 -15.07 -4.16 18.61
N VAL A 47 -15.25 -3.36 19.66
CA VAL A 47 -14.16 -2.60 20.29
C VAL A 47 -13.09 -3.56 20.82
N ALA A 48 -13.48 -4.62 21.52
CA ALA A 48 -12.54 -5.63 22.04
C ALA A 48 -11.76 -6.30 20.90
N ARG A 49 -12.44 -6.68 19.81
CA ARG A 49 -11.79 -7.22 18.60
C ARG A 49 -10.79 -6.23 17.99
N HIS A 50 -11.16 -4.95 17.86
CA HIS A 50 -10.25 -3.91 17.38
C HIS A 50 -9.00 -3.79 18.24
N LEU A 51 -9.17 -3.77 19.56
CA LEU A 51 -8.05 -3.66 20.50
C LEU A 51 -7.15 -4.88 20.45
N ALA A 52 -7.71 -6.09 20.34
CA ALA A 52 -6.95 -7.32 20.17
C ALA A 52 -6.13 -7.32 18.85
N ASN A 53 -6.74 -6.87 17.76
CA ASN A 53 -6.08 -6.70 16.46
C ASN A 53 -4.94 -5.66 16.55
N LYS A 54 -5.19 -4.51 17.17
CA LYS A 54 -4.18 -3.46 17.40
C LYS A 54 -3.00 -3.97 18.23
N ALA A 55 -3.28 -4.69 19.32
CA ALA A 55 -2.26 -5.30 20.17
C ALA A 55 -1.46 -6.36 19.41
N SER A 56 -2.12 -7.19 18.60
CA SER A 56 -1.44 -8.19 17.76
C SER A 56 -0.46 -7.52 16.81
N LEU A 57 -0.87 -6.44 16.13
CA LEU A 57 0.02 -5.73 15.23
C LEU A 57 1.16 -5.00 15.96
N HIS A 58 0.92 -4.51 17.18
CA HIS A 58 1.99 -4.00 18.04
C HIS A 58 3.05 -5.07 18.30
N LEU A 59 2.64 -6.29 18.66
CA LEU A 59 3.57 -7.38 18.93
C LEU A 59 4.34 -7.83 17.67
N LEU A 60 3.73 -7.71 16.48
CA LEU A 60 4.32 -8.16 15.22
C LEU A 60 5.26 -7.13 14.58
N PHE A 61 4.90 -5.84 14.61
CA PHE A 61 5.61 -4.76 13.88
C PHE A 61 5.83 -3.49 14.71
N GLY A 62 5.55 -3.52 16.01
CA GLY A 62 5.76 -2.41 16.92
C GLY A 62 4.66 -1.33 16.90
N GLU A 63 4.89 -0.31 17.71
CA GLU A 63 3.90 0.71 18.03
C GLU A 63 3.42 1.53 16.81
N LYS A 64 4.34 1.85 15.88
CA LYS A 64 4.00 2.61 14.67
C LYS A 64 3.00 1.86 13.79
N ALA A 65 3.17 0.55 13.62
CA ALA A 65 2.25 -0.28 12.83
C ALA A 65 0.87 -0.36 13.50
N ALA A 66 0.84 -0.56 14.82
CA ALA A 66 -0.41 -0.56 15.59
C ALA A 66 -1.17 0.78 15.48
N ARG A 67 -0.46 1.92 15.48
CA ARG A 67 -1.06 3.24 15.22
C ARG A 67 -1.59 3.39 13.80
N ALA A 68 -0.84 2.93 12.80
CA ALA A 68 -1.27 2.97 11.40
C ALA A 68 -2.56 2.13 11.18
N TYR A 69 -2.64 0.95 11.81
CA TYR A 69 -3.87 0.15 11.83
C TYR A 69 -5.04 0.87 12.50
N ASP A 70 -4.83 1.45 13.68
CA ASP A 70 -5.87 2.19 14.39
C ASP A 70 -6.37 3.38 13.56
N ARG A 71 -5.46 4.07 12.87
CA ARG A 71 -5.76 5.14 11.92
C ARG A 71 -6.59 4.63 10.73
N LEU A 72 -6.17 3.51 10.10
CA LEU A 72 -6.87 2.94 8.96
C LEU A 72 -8.31 2.54 9.32
N LEU A 73 -8.50 1.83 10.43
CA LEU A 73 -9.81 1.35 10.84
C LEU A 73 -10.74 2.52 11.18
N ARG A 74 -10.25 3.53 11.91
CA ARG A 74 -11.06 4.72 12.17
C ARG A 74 -11.42 5.47 10.90
N LEU A 75 -10.51 5.51 9.92
CA LEU A 75 -10.77 6.13 8.64
C LEU A 75 -11.89 5.39 7.88
N GLU A 76 -11.79 4.06 7.78
CA GLU A 76 -12.80 3.21 7.17
C GLU A 76 -14.18 3.40 7.81
N LEU A 77 -14.26 3.35 9.15
CA LEU A 77 -15.54 3.50 9.85
C LEU A 77 -16.10 4.93 9.76
N ALA A 78 -15.24 5.95 9.78
CA ALA A 78 -15.67 7.32 9.56
C ALA A 78 -16.20 7.53 8.13
N ASN A 79 -15.58 6.89 7.13
CA ASN A 79 -16.06 6.92 5.75
C ASN A 79 -17.45 6.26 5.63
N GLN A 80 -17.64 5.09 6.25
CA GLN A 80 -18.94 4.41 6.31
C GLN A 80 -20.02 5.31 6.93
N GLN A 81 -19.73 5.95 8.07
CA GLN A 81 -20.69 6.81 8.77
C GLN A 81 -21.03 8.10 8.00
N SER A 82 -20.06 8.65 7.28
CA SER A 82 -20.22 9.90 6.52
C SER A 82 -20.73 9.69 5.08
N GLY A 83 -20.97 8.45 4.66
CA GLY A 83 -21.38 8.13 3.30
C GLY A 83 -20.28 8.35 2.25
N LYS A 84 -19.03 8.54 2.67
CA LYS A 84 -17.87 8.55 1.77
C LYS A 84 -17.60 7.14 1.27
N ARG A 85 -16.77 7.03 0.23
CA ARG A 85 -16.32 5.72 -0.23
C ARG A 85 -15.58 4.99 0.89
N SER A 86 -16.02 3.75 1.13
CA SER A 86 -15.45 2.78 2.06
C SER A 86 -15.11 1.47 1.34
N ALA A 87 -14.24 0.67 1.94
CA ALA A 87 -13.90 -0.66 1.42
C ALA A 87 -14.96 -1.72 1.76
N PHE A 88 -15.66 -1.54 2.88
CA PHE A 88 -16.69 -2.45 3.36
C PHE A 88 -18.00 -1.70 3.58
N ALA A 89 -19.10 -2.46 3.54
CA ALA A 89 -20.42 -1.92 3.82
C ALA A 89 -20.65 -1.77 5.33
N THR A 90 -20.00 -2.60 6.15
CA THR A 90 -20.18 -2.59 7.61
C THR A 90 -18.86 -2.62 8.38
N ALA A 91 -18.92 -2.20 9.65
CA ALA A 91 -17.78 -2.24 10.54
C ALA A 91 -17.35 -3.67 10.89
N GLU A 92 -18.31 -4.60 10.95
CA GLU A 92 -18.07 -6.02 11.21
C GLU A 92 -17.22 -6.65 10.11
N GLU A 93 -17.57 -6.39 8.85
CA GLU A 93 -16.81 -6.85 7.69
C GLU A 93 -15.39 -6.30 7.69
N ALA A 94 -15.22 -4.99 7.96
CA ALA A 94 -13.90 -4.36 8.02
C ALA A 94 -13.01 -4.96 9.12
N LEU A 95 -13.57 -5.18 10.32
CA LEU A 95 -12.83 -5.77 11.45
C LEU A 95 -12.52 -7.25 11.25
N GLU A 96 -13.43 -8.00 10.62
CA GLU A 96 -13.23 -9.40 10.26
C GLU A 96 -12.16 -9.55 9.17
N ALA A 97 -12.21 -8.73 8.12
CA ALA A 97 -11.19 -8.71 7.08
C ALA A 97 -9.81 -8.39 7.65
N ALA A 98 -9.72 -7.36 8.50
CA ALA A 98 -8.50 -7.03 9.21
C ALA A 98 -7.99 -8.17 10.09
N HIS A 99 -8.89 -8.85 10.81
CA HIS A 99 -8.53 -9.99 11.66
C HIS A 99 -7.91 -11.13 10.84
N ARG A 100 -8.53 -11.50 9.71
CA ARG A 100 -8.00 -12.55 8.82
C ARG A 100 -6.61 -12.22 8.28
N PHE A 101 -6.39 -10.97 7.87
CA PHE A 101 -5.07 -10.52 7.46
C PHE A 101 -4.06 -10.60 8.59
N LEU A 102 -4.42 -10.18 9.81
CA LEU A 102 -3.51 -10.24 10.96
C LEU A 102 -3.12 -11.67 11.35
N LEU A 103 -4.03 -12.64 11.18
CA LEU A 103 -3.70 -14.06 11.33
C LEU A 103 -2.66 -14.50 10.31
N ALA A 104 -2.85 -14.17 9.02
CA ALA A 104 -1.90 -14.50 7.96
C ALA A 104 -0.54 -13.81 8.16
N ILE A 105 -0.54 -12.55 8.57
CA ILE A 105 0.67 -11.80 8.92
C ILE A 105 1.40 -12.45 10.09
N GLY A 106 0.66 -12.84 11.14
CA GLY A 106 1.23 -13.55 12.29
C GLY A 106 1.88 -14.87 11.91
N GLN A 107 1.27 -15.62 10.97
CA GLN A 107 1.86 -16.83 10.39
C GLN A 107 3.16 -16.51 9.63
N ALA A 108 3.15 -15.47 8.79
CA ALA A 108 4.32 -15.06 8.01
C ALA A 108 5.52 -14.64 8.89
N VAL A 109 5.28 -13.77 9.87
CA VAL A 109 6.31 -13.29 10.82
C VAL A 109 6.93 -14.45 11.60
N ARG A 110 6.12 -15.44 11.98
CA ARG A 110 6.58 -16.66 12.68
C ARG A 110 7.23 -17.69 11.74
N LYS A 111 7.35 -17.40 10.44
CA LYS A 111 7.83 -18.34 9.41
C LYS A 111 7.06 -19.66 9.45
N ALA A 112 5.74 -19.57 9.60
CA ALA A 112 4.81 -20.69 9.53
C ALA A 112 4.08 -20.70 8.17
N PRO A 113 3.52 -21.85 7.73
CA PRO A 113 2.63 -21.88 6.57
C PRO A 113 1.51 -20.85 6.69
N VAL A 114 1.36 -19.99 5.68
CA VAL A 114 0.33 -18.94 5.64
C VAL A 114 -0.85 -19.44 4.83
N ASN A 115 -2.06 -19.42 5.39
CA ASN A 115 -3.28 -19.68 4.63
C ASN A 115 -3.80 -18.37 4.02
N LEU A 116 -3.95 -18.34 2.69
CA LEU A 116 -4.48 -17.18 1.96
C LEU A 116 -5.95 -17.32 1.57
N GLU A 117 -6.63 -18.38 2.02
CA GLU A 117 -8.04 -18.57 1.75
C GLU A 117 -8.89 -17.41 2.31
N GLY A 118 -9.77 -16.89 1.47
CA GLY A 118 -10.61 -15.73 1.81
C GLY A 118 -9.88 -14.39 1.86
N LEU A 119 -8.58 -14.34 1.55
CA LEU A 119 -7.83 -13.09 1.39
C LEU A 119 -7.77 -12.67 -0.09
N PRO A 120 -8.01 -11.40 -0.43
CA PRO A 120 -8.00 -10.92 -1.82
C PRO A 120 -6.56 -10.72 -2.32
N MET A 121 -5.78 -11.80 -2.46
CA MET A 121 -4.35 -11.77 -2.80
C MET A 121 -4.01 -12.55 -4.07
N ALA A 122 -2.97 -12.10 -4.77
CA ALA A 122 -2.41 -12.74 -5.95
C ALA A 122 -0.87 -12.88 -5.88
N PRO A 123 -0.32 -13.61 -4.90
CA PRO A 123 1.13 -13.74 -4.69
C PRO A 123 1.89 -14.37 -5.86
N ARG A 124 1.20 -15.11 -6.73
CA ARG A 124 1.77 -15.65 -7.97
C ARG A 124 2.36 -14.57 -8.90
N HIS A 125 1.87 -13.34 -8.78
CA HIS A 125 2.37 -12.19 -9.54
C HIS A 125 3.44 -11.38 -8.79
N VAL A 126 3.62 -11.65 -7.49
CA VAL A 126 4.57 -10.92 -6.63
C VAL A 126 5.85 -11.72 -6.42
N LEU A 127 5.73 -13.00 -6.02
CA LEU A 127 6.87 -13.82 -5.65
C LEU A 127 7.92 -13.99 -6.77
N PRO A 128 7.54 -14.18 -8.06
CA PRO A 128 8.52 -14.25 -9.15
C PRO A 128 9.36 -12.98 -9.31
N HIS A 129 8.85 -11.84 -8.85
CA HIS A 129 9.50 -10.53 -8.97
C HIS A 129 10.02 -10.00 -7.62
N ALA A 130 10.16 -10.88 -6.62
CA ALA A 130 10.58 -10.51 -5.27
C ALA A 130 11.93 -9.77 -5.26
N ARG A 131 12.86 -10.16 -6.13
CA ARG A 131 14.19 -9.52 -6.23
C ARG A 131 14.06 -8.10 -6.77
N GLU A 132 13.32 -7.92 -7.85
CA GLU A 132 13.12 -6.65 -8.53
C GLU A 132 12.33 -5.68 -7.64
N ILE A 133 11.30 -6.17 -6.93
CA ILE A 133 10.53 -5.40 -5.95
C ILE A 133 11.43 -4.87 -4.84
N ARG A 134 12.24 -5.73 -4.22
CA ARG A 134 13.19 -5.30 -3.18
C ARG A 134 14.18 -4.29 -3.73
N ALA A 135 14.78 -4.58 -4.88
CA ALA A 135 15.79 -3.70 -5.49
C ALA A 135 15.21 -2.31 -5.80
N ALA A 136 14.04 -2.24 -6.44
CA ALA A 136 13.41 -0.97 -6.79
C ALA A 136 12.93 -0.19 -5.55
N ALA A 137 12.35 -0.87 -4.56
CA ALA A 137 11.91 -0.22 -3.33
C ALA A 137 13.09 0.36 -2.55
N HIS A 138 14.16 -0.42 -2.35
CA HIS A 138 15.35 0.05 -1.63
C HIS A 138 16.07 1.17 -2.36
N ALA A 139 16.12 1.14 -3.71
CA ALA A 139 16.71 2.23 -4.50
C ALA A 139 16.04 3.59 -4.28
N LEU A 140 14.76 3.60 -3.86
CA LEU A 140 14.00 4.83 -3.58
C LEU A 140 13.70 5.02 -2.07
N GLY A 141 14.34 4.22 -1.21
CA GLY A 141 14.15 4.29 0.24
C GLY A 141 12.71 4.01 0.67
N LEU A 142 12.02 3.06 0.01
CA LEU A 142 10.66 2.64 0.34
C LEU A 142 10.66 1.23 0.96
N PRO A 143 9.67 0.90 1.82
CA PRO A 143 9.47 -0.48 2.27
C PRO A 143 9.04 -1.37 1.09
N PRO A 144 9.68 -2.53 0.83
CA PRO A 144 9.33 -3.42 -0.27
C PRO A 144 7.86 -3.85 -0.30
N GLY A 145 7.25 -4.01 0.88
CA GLY A 145 5.83 -4.34 0.99
C GLY A 145 4.90 -3.37 0.26
N VAL A 146 5.27 -2.08 0.15
CA VAL A 146 4.47 -1.06 -0.54
C VAL A 146 4.34 -1.38 -2.03
N LEU A 147 5.45 -1.67 -2.72
CA LEU A 147 5.43 -2.01 -4.14
C LEU A 147 4.79 -3.38 -4.37
N ALA A 148 5.04 -4.34 -3.48
CA ALA A 148 4.44 -5.67 -3.56
C ALA A 148 2.91 -5.62 -3.47
N ALA A 149 2.35 -4.79 -2.58
CA ALA A 149 0.91 -4.58 -2.47
C ALA A 149 0.29 -3.97 -3.73
N ILE A 150 1.01 -3.04 -4.38
CA ILE A 150 0.59 -2.46 -5.66
C ILE A 150 0.54 -3.52 -6.75
N VAL A 151 1.63 -4.28 -6.94
CA VAL A 151 1.68 -5.37 -7.94
C VAL A 151 0.54 -6.37 -7.70
N ASP A 152 0.31 -6.75 -6.45
CA ASP A 152 -0.79 -7.65 -6.09
C ASP A 152 -2.16 -7.06 -6.46
N ASN A 153 -2.43 -5.80 -6.13
CA ASN A 153 -3.70 -5.13 -6.45
C ASN A 153 -3.95 -5.05 -7.96
N GLU A 154 -2.98 -4.58 -8.73
CA GLU A 154 -3.14 -4.39 -10.18
C GLU A 154 -3.40 -5.72 -10.89
N GLN A 155 -2.70 -6.78 -10.48
CA GLN A 155 -2.83 -8.09 -11.12
C GLN A 155 -4.04 -8.89 -10.62
N HIS A 156 -4.44 -8.71 -9.35
CA HIS A 156 -5.70 -9.27 -8.83
C HIS A 156 -6.93 -8.62 -9.48
N GLY A 157 -6.86 -7.31 -9.72
CA GLY A 157 -7.85 -6.58 -10.53
C GLY A 157 -7.90 -7.08 -11.97
N GLY A 158 -6.73 -7.30 -12.58
CA GLY A 158 -6.59 -7.90 -13.91
C GLY A 158 -7.21 -9.30 -13.99
N ASP A 159 -6.91 -10.19 -13.04
CA ASP A 159 -7.48 -11.55 -12.97
C ASP A 159 -9.00 -11.54 -12.78
N LYS A 160 -9.53 -10.62 -11.95
CA LYS A 160 -10.98 -10.42 -11.81
C LYS A 160 -11.61 -9.93 -13.11
N ALA A 161 -10.99 -8.98 -13.80
CA ALA A 161 -11.46 -8.47 -15.09
C ALA A 161 -11.38 -9.54 -16.19
N LEU A 162 -10.35 -10.38 -16.20
CA LEU A 162 -10.21 -11.55 -17.09
C LEU A 162 -11.27 -12.62 -16.79
N GLY A 163 -11.60 -12.84 -15.52
CA GLY A 163 -12.69 -13.72 -15.09
C GLY A 163 -14.08 -13.20 -15.47
N LEU A 164 -14.31 -11.89 -15.38
CA LEU A 164 -15.54 -11.22 -15.82
C LEU A 164 -15.64 -11.11 -17.35
N SER A 165 -14.51 -10.98 -18.04
CA SER A 165 -14.44 -10.86 -19.51
C SER A 165 -14.39 -12.19 -20.25
N ARG A 166 -14.25 -13.35 -19.59
CA ARG A 166 -14.44 -14.65 -20.28
C ARG A 166 -15.83 -14.78 -20.92
N GLY A 167 -16.87 -14.17 -20.35
CA GLY A 167 -18.21 -14.14 -20.96
C GLY A 167 -18.39 -13.13 -22.11
N VAL A 168 -17.42 -12.22 -22.32
CA VAL A 168 -17.51 -11.13 -23.33
C VAL A 168 -16.42 -11.26 -24.41
N ARG A 169 -15.26 -11.86 -24.08
CA ARG A 169 -14.12 -12.06 -25.00
C ARG A 169 -14.34 -13.15 -26.03
N GLU A 170 -15.14 -14.18 -25.76
CA GLU A 170 -15.46 -15.18 -26.80
C GLU A 170 -16.20 -14.55 -28.00
N VAL A 171 -16.84 -13.39 -27.83
CA VAL A 171 -17.49 -12.64 -28.92
C VAL A 171 -16.55 -11.58 -29.53
N ALA A 172 -15.64 -10.99 -28.75
CA ALA A 172 -14.74 -9.92 -29.21
C ALA A 172 -13.46 -10.43 -29.88
N ASP A 173 -12.91 -11.58 -29.44
CA ASP A 173 -11.69 -12.17 -30.00
C ASP A 173 -11.91 -12.71 -31.43
N GLY A 174 -13.17 -13.00 -31.80
CA GLY A 174 -13.56 -13.33 -33.19
C GLY A 174 -13.55 -12.14 -34.15
N VAL A 175 -13.53 -10.89 -33.64
CA VAL A 175 -13.60 -9.66 -34.45
C VAL A 175 -12.26 -8.91 -34.46
N ALA A 176 -11.46 -9.02 -33.40
CA ALA A 176 -10.18 -8.32 -33.28
C ALA A 176 -9.04 -8.89 -34.15
N LEU A 177 -9.15 -10.13 -34.64
CA LEU A 177 -8.17 -10.74 -35.56
C LEU A 177 -8.20 -10.13 -36.98
N THR A 178 -9.20 -9.30 -37.31
CA THR A 178 -9.39 -8.75 -38.67
C THR A 178 -9.11 -7.26 -38.84
N LEU A 179 -8.85 -6.49 -37.78
CA LEU A 179 -8.60 -5.04 -37.90
C LEU A 179 -7.41 -4.63 -37.04
N GLY A 180 -6.24 -4.53 -37.68
CA GLY A 180 -5.03 -4.02 -37.08
C GLY A 180 -5.13 -2.53 -36.78
N GLU A 181 -5.43 -2.19 -35.53
CA GLU A 181 -5.05 -0.98 -34.78
C GLU A 181 -5.89 -0.93 -33.49
N ALA A 182 -5.42 -1.61 -32.45
CA ALA A 182 -6.03 -1.52 -31.12
C ALA A 182 -5.40 -0.37 -30.33
N PRO A 183 -6.17 0.43 -29.57
CA PRO A 183 -5.61 1.49 -28.73
C PRO A 183 -4.74 0.87 -27.63
N PHE A 184 -3.42 1.00 -27.75
CA PHE A 184 -2.48 0.47 -26.76
C PHE A 184 -2.73 1.10 -25.39
N SER A 185 -2.94 0.26 -24.36
CA SER A 185 -3.13 0.68 -22.97
C SER A 185 -2.11 1.76 -22.57
N ARG A 186 -2.59 2.82 -21.92
CA ARG A 186 -1.74 3.91 -21.39
C ARG A 186 -0.83 3.41 -20.27
N THR A 187 -1.22 2.35 -19.58
CA THR A 187 -0.50 1.70 -18.47
C THR A 187 0.08 0.37 -18.92
N LEU A 188 1.30 0.06 -18.47
CA LEU A 188 2.04 -1.14 -18.87
C LEU A 188 2.72 -1.83 -17.68
N GLY A 189 2.96 -3.14 -17.82
CA GLY A 189 3.79 -3.94 -16.93
C GLY A 189 3.18 -4.23 -15.56
N LEU A 190 4.02 -4.69 -14.63
CA LEU A 190 3.64 -5.29 -13.35
C LEU A 190 2.79 -4.35 -12.47
N ALA A 191 3.18 -3.08 -12.41
CA ALA A 191 2.51 -2.06 -11.61
C ALA A 191 1.73 -1.06 -12.47
N GLN A 192 1.33 -1.43 -13.70
CA GLN A 192 0.48 -0.59 -14.56
C GLN A 192 0.95 0.88 -14.64
N MET A 193 2.26 1.10 -14.74
CA MET A 193 2.83 2.44 -14.82
C MET A 193 2.55 3.06 -16.20
N SER A 194 2.19 4.35 -16.24
CA SER A 194 1.98 5.08 -17.50
C SER A 194 3.30 5.50 -18.13
N TRP A 195 3.37 5.50 -19.47
CA TRP A 195 4.56 5.98 -20.17
C TRP A 195 4.74 7.49 -19.98
N GLU A 196 3.64 8.26 -19.89
CA GLU A 196 3.68 9.71 -19.66
C GLU A 196 4.32 10.04 -18.32
N ASP A 197 3.98 9.29 -17.27
CA ASP A 197 4.60 9.50 -15.97
C ASP A 197 6.01 8.95 -15.97
N ALA A 198 6.31 7.83 -16.63
CA ALA A 198 7.67 7.29 -16.69
C ALA A 198 8.69 8.33 -17.19
N LEU A 199 8.33 9.09 -18.23
CA LEU A 199 9.18 10.16 -18.79
C LEU A 199 9.52 11.29 -17.81
N LYS A 200 8.75 11.46 -16.72
CA LYS A 200 8.95 12.55 -15.73
C LYS A 200 9.87 12.15 -14.58
N GLN A 201 10.37 10.91 -14.54
CA GLN A 201 11.01 10.37 -13.34
C GLN A 201 12.53 10.60 -13.27
N GLU A 202 13.18 11.00 -14.36
CA GLU A 202 14.66 11.05 -14.48
C GLU A 202 15.33 11.83 -13.35
N ALA A 203 14.92 13.07 -13.14
CA ALA A 203 15.55 13.97 -12.17
C ALA A 203 15.55 13.37 -10.75
N ARG A 204 14.46 12.69 -10.38
CA ARG A 204 14.37 12.03 -9.07
C ARG A 204 15.23 10.77 -9.02
N LEU A 205 15.19 9.93 -10.05
CA LEU A 205 16.01 8.71 -10.06
C LEU A 205 17.50 9.02 -9.97
N ARG A 206 17.99 10.01 -10.72
CA ARG A 206 19.38 10.48 -10.64
C ARG A 206 19.72 10.97 -9.24
N ARG A 207 18.81 11.70 -8.59
CA ARG A 207 19.00 12.21 -7.23
C ARG A 207 19.13 11.11 -6.18
N PHE A 208 18.38 10.03 -6.33
CA PHE A 208 18.49 8.85 -5.48
C PHE A 208 19.72 7.98 -5.80
N GLY A 209 20.49 8.31 -6.84
CA GLY A 209 21.53 7.42 -7.37
C GLY A 209 20.96 6.11 -7.92
N ALA A 210 19.66 6.09 -8.23
CA ALA A 210 18.92 4.91 -8.65
C ALA A 210 18.90 4.74 -10.18
N TRP A 211 19.49 5.68 -10.93
CA TRP A 211 19.69 5.59 -12.37
C TRP A 211 21.17 5.50 -12.70
N ASP A 212 21.54 4.55 -13.55
CA ASP A 212 22.89 4.43 -14.08
C ASP A 212 23.19 5.64 -14.99
N PRO A 213 24.18 6.50 -14.67
CA PRO A 213 24.49 7.68 -15.46
C PRO A 213 24.99 7.36 -16.87
N LEU A 214 25.44 6.12 -17.11
CA LEU A 214 25.89 5.66 -18.43
C LEU A 214 24.75 5.14 -19.31
N ARG A 215 23.55 4.94 -18.75
CA ARG A 215 22.38 4.50 -19.50
C ARG A 215 21.53 5.69 -19.95
N PRO A 216 21.15 5.79 -21.25
CA PRO A 216 20.25 6.82 -21.71
C PRO A 216 18.88 6.66 -21.02
N PHE A 217 18.33 7.77 -20.54
CA PHE A 217 16.98 7.79 -20.02
C PHE A 217 15.96 7.80 -21.18
N PRO A 218 14.79 7.14 -21.08
CA PRO A 218 13.77 7.21 -22.12
C PRO A 218 13.27 8.65 -22.34
N HIS A 219 13.22 9.11 -23.59
CA HIS A 219 12.74 10.47 -23.92
C HIS A 219 11.54 10.45 -24.88
N THR A 220 11.24 9.31 -25.48
CA THR A 220 10.07 9.11 -26.35
C THR A 220 9.08 8.10 -25.75
N GLU A 221 7.82 8.14 -26.21
CA GLU A 221 6.81 7.14 -25.83
C GLU A 221 7.30 5.71 -26.13
N ALA A 222 7.86 5.46 -27.32
CA ALA A 222 8.31 4.14 -27.72
C ALA A 222 9.45 3.61 -26.82
N GLU A 223 10.37 4.46 -26.40
CA GLU A 223 11.42 4.10 -25.45
C GLU A 223 10.86 3.84 -24.06
N ALA A 224 9.95 4.69 -23.57
CA ALA A 224 9.32 4.52 -22.27
C ALA A 224 8.51 3.22 -22.21
N ARG A 225 7.70 2.93 -23.23
CA ARG A 225 6.94 1.67 -23.33
C ARG A 225 7.87 0.45 -23.32
N ARG A 226 8.99 0.50 -24.05
CA ARG A 226 9.99 -0.57 -24.06
C ARG A 226 10.65 -0.75 -22.70
N ALA A 227 11.02 0.34 -22.03
CA ALA A 227 11.57 0.29 -20.68
C ALA A 227 10.57 -0.29 -19.68
N LEU A 228 9.28 0.03 -19.81
CA LEU A 228 8.22 -0.47 -18.94
C LEU A 228 7.92 -1.98 -19.10
N LEU A 229 8.46 -2.64 -20.13
CA LEU A 229 8.43 -4.10 -20.26
C LEU A 229 9.44 -4.81 -19.36
N ASP A 230 10.50 -4.11 -18.93
CA ASP A 230 11.44 -4.63 -17.95
C ASP A 230 10.82 -4.54 -16.53
N PRO A 231 10.67 -5.66 -15.81
CA PRO A 231 10.06 -5.67 -14.47
C PRO A 231 10.70 -4.71 -13.48
N TYR A 232 12.03 -4.62 -13.48
CA TYR A 232 12.75 -3.76 -12.56
C TYR A 232 12.54 -2.29 -12.90
N LEU A 233 12.64 -1.89 -14.17
CA LEU A 233 12.40 -0.51 -14.59
C LEU A 233 10.95 -0.08 -14.36
N ASN A 234 9.98 -0.97 -14.60
CA ASN A 234 8.57 -0.72 -14.31
C ASN A 234 8.34 -0.40 -12.82
N LEU A 235 8.95 -1.20 -11.94
CA LEU A 235 8.88 -1.03 -10.49
C LEU A 235 9.67 0.20 -10.02
N LEU A 236 10.82 0.49 -10.63
CA LEU A 236 11.67 1.62 -10.31
C LEU A 236 10.99 2.96 -10.63
N PHE A 237 10.35 3.06 -11.80
CA PHE A 237 9.59 4.24 -12.18
C PHE A 237 8.35 4.44 -11.29
N THR A 238 7.67 3.35 -10.96
CA THR A 238 6.56 3.36 -9.99
C THR A 238 7.03 3.86 -8.61
N ALA A 239 8.14 3.32 -8.10
CA ALA A 239 8.73 3.71 -6.83
C ALA A 239 9.12 5.20 -6.82
N SER A 240 9.72 5.69 -7.91
CA SER A 240 10.08 7.10 -8.06
C SER A 240 8.85 8.01 -8.04
N ARG A 241 7.79 7.64 -8.76
CA ARG A 241 6.52 8.39 -8.76
C ARG A 241 5.92 8.46 -7.35
N LEU A 242 5.83 7.33 -6.66
CA LEU A 242 5.35 7.26 -5.27
C LEU A 242 6.18 8.11 -4.34
N ARG A 243 7.51 8.07 -4.50
CA ARG A 243 8.40 8.88 -3.68
C ARG A 243 8.13 10.37 -3.82
N GLY A 244 7.81 10.83 -5.03
CA GLY A 244 7.34 12.19 -5.28
C GLY A 244 6.09 12.53 -4.48
N TYR A 245 5.07 11.66 -4.48
CA TYR A 245 3.86 11.86 -3.69
C TYR A 245 4.14 11.85 -2.19
N PHE A 246 4.94 10.91 -1.69
CA PHE A 246 5.24 10.82 -0.27
C PHE A 246 6.02 12.03 0.24
N ASN A 247 7.00 12.53 -0.51
CA ASN A 247 7.68 13.76 -0.13
C ASN A 247 6.69 14.93 -0.02
N ALA A 248 5.79 15.09 -1.00
CA ALA A 248 4.77 16.13 -0.96
C ALA A 248 3.80 15.98 0.24
N LEU A 249 3.33 14.76 0.52
CA LEU A 249 2.37 14.48 1.60
C LEU A 249 2.96 14.64 3.00
N LEU A 250 4.26 14.37 3.14
CA LEU A 250 5.00 14.51 4.39
C LEU A 250 5.62 15.90 4.54
N SER A 251 5.28 16.84 3.65
CA SER A 251 5.86 18.19 3.60
C SER A 251 7.39 18.18 3.56
N LEU A 252 7.97 17.16 2.93
CA LEU A 252 9.41 17.02 2.72
C LEU A 252 9.82 17.70 1.42
N PRO A 253 11.04 18.24 1.34
CA PRO A 253 11.57 18.76 0.09
C PRO A 253 11.58 17.69 -1.02
N PRO A 254 11.37 18.06 -2.30
CA PRO A 254 11.47 17.12 -3.43
C PRO A 254 12.82 16.38 -3.52
N GLU A 255 13.86 16.94 -2.92
CA GLU A 255 15.20 16.41 -2.81
C GLU A 255 15.44 15.47 -1.62
N ASP A 256 14.48 15.29 -0.72
CA ASP A 256 14.66 14.39 0.42
C ASP A 256 14.73 12.94 -0.04
N THR A 257 15.91 12.32 0.15
CA THR A 257 16.23 10.93 -0.20
C THR A 257 16.27 9.97 0.99
N ARG A 258 16.01 10.44 2.22
CA ARG A 258 16.10 9.60 3.42
C ARG A 258 15.12 8.43 3.34
N PRO A 259 15.45 7.23 3.85
CA PRO A 259 14.50 6.12 3.88
C PRO A 259 13.20 6.51 4.59
N LEU A 260 12.06 6.11 4.03
CA LEU A 260 10.75 6.28 4.63
C LEU A 260 10.33 4.96 5.28
N GLU A 261 10.03 5.01 6.58
CA GLU A 261 9.78 3.82 7.40
C GLU A 261 8.39 3.82 8.07
N ASP A 262 7.57 4.83 7.80
CA ASP A 262 6.24 4.93 8.41
C ASP A 262 5.32 3.81 7.87
N PRO A 263 4.77 2.91 8.71
CA PRO A 263 3.83 1.88 8.26
C PRO A 263 2.55 2.44 7.61
N TRP A 264 2.24 3.73 7.78
CA TRP A 264 1.16 4.37 7.03
C TRP A 264 1.40 4.36 5.51
N LEU A 265 2.64 4.17 5.05
CA LEU A 265 2.99 4.03 3.64
C LEU A 265 2.37 2.79 2.99
N TYR A 266 2.08 1.72 3.76
CA TYR A 266 1.40 0.54 3.22
C TYR A 266 -0.04 0.85 2.80
N TYR A 267 -0.68 1.86 3.39
CA TYR A 267 -1.95 2.40 2.92
C TYR A 267 -1.73 3.44 1.80
N LEU A 268 -0.84 4.41 2.03
CA LEU A 268 -0.66 5.53 1.10
C LEU A 268 -0.17 5.08 -0.27
N GLY A 269 0.74 4.11 -0.37
CA GLY A 269 1.28 3.67 -1.65
C GLY A 269 0.19 3.12 -2.58
N PRO A 270 -0.53 2.06 -2.20
CA PRO A 270 -1.66 1.55 -2.95
C PRO A 270 -2.73 2.61 -3.25
N ALA A 271 -3.07 3.46 -2.27
CA ALA A 271 -4.08 4.50 -2.44
C ALA A 271 -3.69 5.54 -3.51
N TRP A 272 -2.48 6.10 -3.42
CA TRP A 272 -1.98 7.13 -4.34
C TRP A 272 -1.58 6.58 -5.70
N HIS A 273 -1.20 5.31 -5.77
CA HIS A 273 -0.94 4.65 -7.04
C HIS A 273 -2.23 4.48 -7.85
N ASN A 274 -3.27 3.93 -7.22
CA ASN A 274 -4.50 3.52 -7.89
C ASN A 274 -5.49 4.69 -8.10
N TYR A 275 -5.69 5.56 -7.09
CA TYR A 275 -6.63 6.68 -7.22
C TYR A 275 -6.23 7.91 -6.36
N PRO A 276 -5.39 8.81 -6.88
CA PRO A 276 -4.92 10.00 -6.17
C PRO A 276 -6.02 10.90 -5.59
N LEU A 277 -7.11 11.17 -6.32
CA LEU A 277 -8.19 12.04 -5.83
C LEU A 277 -8.91 11.45 -4.61
N ARG A 278 -9.15 10.13 -4.59
CA ARG A 278 -9.73 9.44 -3.43
C ARG A 278 -8.75 9.43 -2.25
N ALA A 279 -7.48 9.16 -2.53
CA ALA A 279 -6.43 9.20 -1.52
C ALA A 279 -6.31 10.59 -0.87
N GLN A 280 -6.44 11.67 -1.65
CA GLN A 280 -6.46 13.05 -1.16
C GLN A 280 -7.68 13.32 -0.27
N ASN A 281 -8.84 12.76 -0.59
CA ASN A 281 -10.07 12.87 0.21
C ASN A 281 -10.09 11.97 1.46
N LEU A 282 -9.01 11.22 1.69
CA LEU A 282 -8.88 10.20 2.74
C LEU A 282 -9.99 9.13 2.66
N GLU A 283 -10.37 8.75 1.45
CA GLU A 283 -11.32 7.66 1.22
C GLU A 283 -10.64 6.30 1.28
N THR A 284 -11.41 5.27 1.64
CA THR A 284 -10.96 3.88 1.67
C THR A 284 -11.74 3.07 0.63
N TRP A 285 -11.08 2.12 -0.03
CA TRP A 285 -11.71 1.17 -0.96
C TRP A 285 -10.90 -0.13 -0.96
N ASP A 286 -11.36 -1.14 -1.68
CA ASP A 286 -10.76 -2.47 -1.71
C ASP A 286 -9.23 -2.43 -1.83
N ASP A 287 -8.68 -1.69 -2.80
CA ASP A 287 -7.24 -1.68 -3.07
C ASP A 287 -6.45 -0.92 -2.00
N SER A 288 -6.98 0.17 -1.45
CA SER A 288 -6.29 0.97 -0.42
C SER A 288 -6.34 0.32 0.96
N PHE A 289 -7.51 -0.21 1.36
CA PHE A 289 -7.65 -0.90 2.65
C PHE A 289 -6.89 -2.21 2.65
N ASN A 290 -7.11 -3.08 1.65
CA ASN A 290 -6.40 -4.36 1.59
C ASN A 290 -4.92 -4.15 1.30
N GLY A 291 -4.56 -3.10 0.54
CA GLY A 291 -3.17 -2.71 0.25
C GLY A 291 -2.33 -2.52 1.52
N PHE A 292 -2.90 -1.93 2.58
CA PHE A 292 -2.22 -1.81 3.88
C PHE A 292 -1.80 -3.17 4.44
N PHE A 293 -2.73 -4.12 4.50
CA PHE A 293 -2.47 -5.44 5.05
C PHE A 293 -1.61 -6.31 4.13
N LYS A 294 -1.81 -6.24 2.82
CA LYS A 294 -0.94 -6.86 1.81
C LYS A 294 0.48 -6.36 1.97
N GLY A 295 0.67 -5.05 2.16
CA GLY A 295 1.98 -4.45 2.32
C GLY A 295 2.72 -4.97 3.55
N LEU A 296 2.03 -5.06 4.69
CA LEU A 296 2.57 -5.66 5.90
C LEU A 296 2.89 -7.16 5.73
N LEU A 297 2.00 -7.92 5.09
CA LEU A 297 2.24 -9.35 4.83
C LEU A 297 3.46 -9.54 3.92
N TYR A 298 3.54 -8.78 2.82
CA TYR A 298 4.66 -8.85 1.89
C TYR A 298 5.95 -8.31 2.48
N GLN A 299 5.90 -7.37 3.41
CA GLN A 299 7.10 -6.96 4.15
C GLN A 299 7.72 -8.17 4.86
N ALA A 300 6.93 -8.97 5.57
CA ALA A 300 7.42 -10.19 6.22
C ALA A 300 7.81 -11.30 5.21
N VAL A 301 7.04 -11.47 4.14
CA VAL A 301 7.29 -12.52 3.14
C VAL A 301 8.56 -12.23 2.34
N LEU A 302 8.75 -11.00 1.89
CA LEU A 302 9.89 -10.63 1.04
C LEU A 302 11.22 -10.56 1.81
N GLU A 303 11.21 -10.54 3.14
CA GLU A 303 12.42 -10.72 3.95
C GLU A 303 12.92 -12.19 3.96
N GLY A 304 12.05 -13.14 3.61
CA GLY A 304 12.37 -14.57 3.56
C GLY A 304 12.37 -15.16 2.15
N TYR A 305 12.51 -16.49 2.11
CA TYR A 305 12.30 -17.30 0.92
C TYR A 305 10.99 -18.05 1.07
N TRP A 306 10.09 -17.91 0.11
CA TRP A 306 8.75 -18.47 0.17
C TRP A 306 8.36 -19.05 -1.18
N THR A 307 7.56 -20.10 -1.15
CA THR A 307 6.89 -20.65 -2.33
C THR A 307 5.38 -20.63 -2.15
N LEU A 308 4.65 -20.60 -3.27
CA LEU A 308 3.20 -20.68 -3.28
C LEU A 308 2.79 -22.09 -3.72
N GLN A 309 2.01 -22.78 -2.88
CA GLN A 309 1.38 -24.06 -3.22
C GLN A 309 -0.14 -23.92 -3.06
N GLY A 310 -0.86 -23.86 -4.17
CA GLY A 310 -2.30 -23.56 -4.17
C GLY A 310 -2.57 -22.20 -3.51
N ARG A 311 -3.29 -22.20 -2.39
CA ARG A 311 -3.58 -21.01 -1.57
C ARG A 311 -2.75 -20.90 -0.29
N ARG A 312 -1.61 -21.59 -0.23
CA ARG A 312 -0.72 -21.56 0.93
C ARG A 312 0.65 -21.02 0.56
N LEU A 313 1.18 -20.09 1.36
CA LEU A 313 2.59 -19.72 1.31
C LEU A 313 3.36 -20.62 2.26
N LEU A 314 4.42 -21.25 1.76
CA LEU A 314 5.28 -22.11 2.54
C LEU A 314 6.67 -21.47 2.64
N PRO A 315 7.22 -21.31 3.86
CA PRO A 315 8.57 -20.80 4.04
C PRO A 315 9.56 -21.86 3.57
N LEU A 316 10.57 -21.44 2.80
CA LEU A 316 11.67 -22.27 2.37
C LEU A 316 12.85 -22.04 3.32
N LYS A 317 13.47 -23.13 3.81
CA LYS A 317 14.74 -23.00 4.52
C LYS A 317 15.86 -22.86 3.49
N PRO A 318 16.76 -21.88 3.65
CA PRO A 318 17.99 -21.85 2.88
C PRO A 318 18.87 -23.02 3.32
N LEU A 319 19.24 -23.89 2.38
CA LEU A 319 20.13 -25.05 2.61
C LEU A 319 21.62 -24.72 2.43
N GLY A 320 21.95 -23.45 2.16
CA GLY A 320 23.31 -22.97 1.88
C GLY A 320 23.33 -21.91 0.79
N PRO A 321 24.51 -21.44 0.34
CA PRO A 321 24.62 -20.47 -0.74
C PRO A 321 23.95 -21.00 -2.02
N GLY A 322 22.88 -20.34 -2.46
CA GLY A 322 22.17 -20.67 -3.70
C GLY A 322 21.24 -21.88 -3.66
N SER A 323 21.06 -22.54 -2.51
CA SER A 323 20.25 -23.76 -2.38
C SER A 323 19.03 -23.52 -1.49
N LEU A 324 17.82 -23.80 -1.99
CA LEU A 324 16.57 -23.75 -1.22
C LEU A 324 16.05 -25.17 -1.00
N GLU A 325 15.58 -25.47 0.20
CA GLU A 325 14.90 -26.74 0.50
C GLU A 325 13.64 -26.85 -0.37
N ALA A 326 13.50 -27.93 -1.14
CA ALA A 326 12.26 -28.19 -1.85
C ALA A 326 11.12 -28.41 -0.83
N PRO A 327 9.91 -27.87 -1.06
CA PRO A 327 8.79 -28.15 -0.17
C PRO A 327 8.57 -29.66 -0.09
N SER A 328 8.52 -30.20 1.13
CA SER A 328 8.25 -31.62 1.32
C SER A 328 6.91 -31.96 0.64
N PRO A 329 6.85 -33.05 -0.14
CA PRO A 329 5.59 -33.47 -0.75
C PRO A 329 4.54 -33.66 0.35
N PRO A 330 3.26 -33.34 0.08
CA PRO A 330 2.21 -33.54 1.06
C PRO A 330 2.23 -35.02 1.47
N VAL A 331 2.41 -35.27 2.77
CA VAL A 331 2.30 -36.61 3.33
C VAL A 331 0.89 -37.08 3.01
N PRO A 332 0.70 -38.17 2.24
CA PRO A 332 -0.64 -38.66 1.95
C PRO A 332 -1.32 -38.93 3.29
N HIS A 333 -2.48 -38.31 3.47
CA HIS A 333 -3.37 -38.63 4.57
C HIS A 333 -3.85 -40.07 4.37
N LEU A 334 -3.09 -41.02 4.92
CA LEU A 334 -3.60 -42.35 5.23
C LEU A 334 -4.53 -42.16 6.44
N PHE A 335 -5.79 -41.85 6.18
CA PHE A 335 -6.87 -42.07 7.13
C PHE A 335 -7.42 -43.50 6.94
N PRO A 336 -8.07 -44.05 7.98
CA PRO A 336 -7.78 -45.38 8.52
C PRO A 336 -8.23 -46.56 7.66
#